data_AF-A0A3D2B2A0-F1
#
_entry.id   AF-A0A3D2B2A0-F1
#
_cell.length_a   1.000
_cell.length_b   1.000
_cell.length_c   1.000
_cell.angle_alpha   90.00
_cell.angle_beta   90.00
_cell.angle_gamma   90.00
#
_symmetry.space_group_name_H-M   'P 1'
#
loop_
_entity.id
_entity.type
_entity.pdbx_description
1 polymer ?
#
loop_
_entity_poly.entity_id
_entity_poly.type
_entity_poly.pdbx_seq_one_letter_code
_entity_poly.pdbx_strand_id
1 'polypeptide(L)'
;MNSTHKYEQLIEIFDGCFADDFNTRLIKGDDEPIYLPADAELPYNRIVFAHGFYASGLHEISHWCIAGKARRELVDFGYWYCPDGRDAATQGQFED
;
A
#
# COMPACT_ATOMS: atom_id res chain seq x y z
N MET A 1 3.98 -27.07 -13.35
CA MET A 1 4.69 -26.66 -12.13
C MET A 1 3.65 -26.02 -11.21
N ASN A 2 3.45 -26.55 -10.00
CA ASN A 2 2.64 -25.86 -8.99
C ASN A 2 3.53 -24.81 -8.34
N SER A 3 3.51 -23.58 -8.86
CA SER A 3 4.19 -22.47 -8.20
C SER A 3 3.42 -22.11 -6.93
N THR A 4 4.04 -22.31 -5.77
CA THR A 4 3.50 -21.81 -4.51
C THR A 4 3.63 -20.29 -4.49
N HIS A 5 2.53 -19.59 -4.25
CA HIS A 5 2.49 -18.13 -4.16
C HIS A 5 2.70 -17.71 -2.70
N LYS A 6 3.82 -17.06 -2.43
CA LYS A 6 4.25 -16.60 -1.10
C LYS A 6 4.46 -15.10 -1.14
N TYR A 7 3.98 -14.37 -0.13
CA TYR A 7 4.01 -12.91 -0.17
C TYR A 7 5.45 -12.38 -0.22
N GLU A 8 6.43 -13.13 0.28
CA GLU A 8 7.85 -12.79 0.22
C GLU A 8 8.33 -12.61 -1.24
N GLN A 9 7.73 -13.35 -2.19
CA GLN A 9 8.01 -13.18 -3.61
C GLN A 9 7.55 -11.82 -4.12
N LEU A 10 6.43 -11.29 -3.61
CA LEU A 10 5.97 -9.95 -3.96
C LEU A 10 6.93 -8.89 -3.44
N ILE A 11 7.47 -9.07 -2.23
CA ILE A 11 8.46 -8.15 -1.65
C ILE A 11 9.72 -8.11 -2.55
N GLU A 12 10.28 -9.27 -2.86
CA GLU A 12 11.49 -9.36 -3.71
C GLU A 12 11.27 -8.74 -5.10
N ILE A 13 10.15 -9.07 -5.74
CA ILE A 13 9.83 -8.56 -7.07
C ILE A 13 9.55 -7.05 -7.03
N PHE A 14 8.75 -6.58 -6.07
CA PHE A 14 8.38 -5.18 -5.95
C PHE A 14 9.62 -4.31 -5.67
N ASP A 15 10.42 -4.69 -4.67
CA ASP A 15 11.63 -3.95 -4.32
C ASP A 15 12.63 -3.96 -5.49
N GLY A 16 12.77 -5.08 -6.20
CA GLY A 16 13.60 -5.18 -7.41
C GLY A 16 13.13 -4.29 -8.57
N CYS A 17 11.85 -3.93 -8.62
CA CYS A 17 11.29 -3.05 -9.63
C CYS A 17 11.28 -1.56 -9.23
N PHE A 18 11.11 -1.25 -7.94
CA PHE A 18 10.71 0.09 -7.51
C PHE A 18 11.54 0.69 -6.36
N ALA A 19 12.39 -0.09 -5.69
CA ALA A 19 13.20 0.43 -4.59
C ALA A 19 14.19 1.51 -5.06
N ASP A 20 14.82 1.32 -6.22
CA ASP A 20 15.81 2.28 -6.73
C ASP A 20 15.15 3.47 -7.45
N ASP A 21 14.24 3.19 -8.39
CA ASP A 21 13.63 4.22 -9.25
C ASP A 21 12.58 5.08 -8.52
N PHE A 22 11.88 4.51 -7.52
CA PHE A 22 10.77 5.16 -6.82
C PHE A 22 10.98 5.27 -5.31
N ASN A 23 12.14 4.86 -4.79
CA ASN A 23 12.44 4.84 -3.36
C ASN A 23 11.30 4.21 -2.52
N THR A 24 10.68 3.14 -3.03
CA THR A 24 9.50 2.53 -2.41
C THR A 24 9.71 1.04 -2.21
N ARG A 25 9.38 0.54 -1.01
CA ARG A 25 9.48 -0.88 -0.65
C ARG A 25 8.17 -1.44 -0.16
N LEU A 26 7.98 -2.74 -0.34
CA LEU A 26 6.82 -3.48 0.15
C LEU A 26 7.14 -4.14 1.49
N ILE A 27 6.32 -3.89 2.51
CA ILE A 27 6.55 -4.34 3.89
C ILE A 27 5.36 -5.16 4.37
N LYS A 28 5.63 -6.35 4.94
CA LYS A 28 4.60 -7.11 5.66
C LYS A 28 4.33 -6.40 6.99
N GLY A 29 3.10 -5.91 7.17
CA GLY A 29 2.58 -5.39 8.43
C GLY A 29 1.81 -6.45 9.20
N ASP A 30 1.17 -6.02 10.29
CA ASP A 30 0.35 -6.90 11.11
C ASP A 30 -1.12 -6.78 10.70
N ASP A 31 -1.80 -5.70 11.11
CA ASP A 31 -3.27 -5.62 11.00
C ASP A 31 -3.79 -4.60 9.98
N GLU A 32 -3.18 -3.43 9.85
CA GLU A 32 -3.69 -2.36 9.00
C GLU A 32 -2.76 -2.10 7.80
N PRO A 33 -3.30 -2.05 6.57
CA PRO A 33 -2.54 -1.56 5.43
C PRO A 33 -2.33 -0.05 5.58
N ILE A 34 -1.14 0.42 5.19
CA ILE A 34 -0.83 1.86 5.23
C ILE A 34 0.30 2.19 4.26
N TYR A 35 0.16 3.32 3.56
CA TYR A 35 1.29 3.94 2.87
C TYR A 35 2.00 4.97 3.77
N LEU A 36 3.30 4.81 3.93
CA LEU A 36 4.15 5.73 4.70
C LEU A 36 5.23 6.33 3.79
N PRO A 37 5.25 7.65 3.54
CA PRO A 37 6.34 8.28 2.80
C PRO A 37 7.66 8.14 3.58
N ALA A 38 8.77 8.33 2.88
CA ALA A 38 10.09 8.39 3.47
C ALA A 38 10.16 9.50 4.54
N ASP A 39 10.83 9.22 5.65
CA ASP A 39 11.02 10.17 6.75
C ASP A 39 12.48 10.14 7.25
N ALA A 40 12.75 10.86 8.34
CA ALA A 40 14.09 10.96 8.91
C ALA A 40 14.60 9.65 9.54
N GLU A 41 13.71 8.76 9.95
CA GLU A 41 14.06 7.47 10.56
C GLU A 41 14.26 6.40 9.48
N LEU A 42 13.38 6.38 8.49
CA LEU A 42 13.39 5.42 7.39
C LEU A 42 13.36 6.18 6.05
N PRO A 43 14.51 6.30 5.36
CA PRO A 43 14.68 7.15 4.18
C PRO A 43 14.11 6.52 2.89
N TYR A 44 13.04 5.72 3.00
CA TYR A 44 12.32 5.10 1.89
C TYR A 44 10.83 5.03 2.17
N ASN A 45 10.03 5.14 1.11
CA ASN A 45 8.59 4.98 1.17
C ASN A 45 8.23 3.51 1.44
N ARG A 46 7.15 3.27 2.16
CA ARG A 46 6.73 1.93 2.58
C ARG A 46 5.27 1.74 2.20
N ILE A 47 5.00 0.68 1.45
CA ILE A 47 3.65 0.13 1.29
C ILE A 47 3.54 -1.02 2.28
N VAL A 48 2.75 -0.85 3.33
CA VAL A 48 2.53 -1.87 4.35
C VAL A 48 1.24 -2.62 4.02
N PHE A 49 1.30 -3.95 3.93
CA PHE A 49 0.13 -4.80 3.70
C PHE A 49 -0.14 -5.73 4.90
N ALA A 50 -1.40 -6.11 5.10
CA ALA A 50 -1.84 -6.83 6.30
C ALA A 50 -1.67 -8.36 6.22
N HIS A 51 -1.55 -8.98 7.40
CA HIS A 51 -1.67 -10.43 7.68
C HIS A 51 -0.77 -11.40 6.89
N GLY A 52 0.22 -10.91 6.13
CA GLY A 52 1.11 -11.79 5.36
C GLY A 52 0.39 -12.55 4.24
N PHE A 53 -0.71 -12.00 3.69
CA PHE A 53 -1.42 -12.64 2.59
C PHE A 53 -0.94 -12.10 1.25
N TYR A 54 -0.70 -13.02 0.30
CA TYR A 54 -0.30 -12.66 -1.07
C TYR A 54 -1.31 -11.71 -1.73
N ALA A 55 -2.61 -11.97 -1.54
CA ALA A 55 -3.67 -11.13 -2.06
C ALA A 55 -3.69 -9.72 -1.44
N SER A 56 -3.38 -9.61 -0.14
CA SER A 56 -3.26 -8.30 0.52
C SER A 56 -2.09 -7.50 -0.07
N GLY A 57 -0.92 -8.13 -0.23
CA GLY A 57 0.23 -7.48 -0.88
C GLY A 57 -0.09 -6.98 -2.29
N LEU A 58 -0.76 -7.79 -3.11
CA LEU A 58 -1.19 -7.38 -4.45
C LEU A 58 -2.21 -6.22 -4.43
N HIS A 59 -3.13 -6.22 -3.48
CA HIS A 59 -4.12 -5.14 -3.34
C HIS A 59 -3.44 -3.80 -3.08
N GLU A 60 -2.51 -3.77 -2.12
CA GLU A 60 -1.78 -2.54 -1.77
C GLU A 60 -0.84 -2.05 -2.88
N ILE A 61 -0.17 -2.98 -3.58
CA ILE A 61 0.60 -2.64 -4.79
C ILE A 61 -0.30 -1.97 -5.83
N SER A 62 -1.53 -2.48 -6.01
CA SER A 62 -2.48 -1.94 -6.98
C SER A 62 -2.91 -0.52 -6.62
N HIS A 63 -3.22 -0.26 -5.34
CA HIS A 63 -3.49 1.09 -4.84
C HIS A 63 -2.35 2.05 -5.10
N TRP A 64 -1.12 1.62 -4.80
CA TRP A 64 0.06 2.42 -5.06
C TRP A 64 0.27 2.74 -6.55
N CYS A 65 0.05 1.76 -7.44
CA CYS A 65 0.13 1.95 -8.89
C CYS A 65 -0.85 3.02 -9.41
N ILE A 66 -2.04 3.11 -8.82
CA ILE A 66 -3.07 4.09 -9.18
C ILE A 66 -2.80 5.45 -8.53
N ALA A 67 -2.25 5.45 -7.30
CA ALA A 67 -1.90 6.68 -6.60
C ALA A 67 -0.81 7.45 -7.35
N GLY A 68 -1.15 8.62 -7.88
CA GLY A 68 -0.20 9.50 -8.56
C GLY A 68 0.87 10.07 -7.63
N LYS A 69 1.93 10.65 -8.22
CA LYS A 69 3.09 11.18 -7.49
C LYS A 69 2.75 12.08 -6.30
N ALA A 70 1.83 13.03 -6.49
CA ALA A 70 1.42 13.96 -5.42
C ALA A 70 0.78 13.25 -4.22
N ARG A 71 0.03 12.15 -4.46
CA ARG A 71 -0.56 11.35 -3.38
C ARG A 71 0.48 10.51 -2.66
N ARG A 72 1.53 10.05 -3.35
CA ARG A 72 2.67 9.33 -2.76
C ARG A 72 3.54 10.20 -1.85
N GLU A 73 3.22 11.48 -1.67
CA GLU A 73 3.85 12.36 -0.67
C GLU A 73 3.05 12.41 0.65
N LEU A 74 1.86 11.80 0.69
CA LEU A 74 0.94 11.85 1.82
C LEU A 74 0.83 10.47 2.48
N VAL A 75 0.70 10.47 3.81
CA VAL A 75 0.33 9.25 4.56
C VAL A 75 -0.98 8.71 4.01
N ASP A 76 -1.00 7.41 3.76
CA ASP A 76 -2.12 6.66 3.18
C ASP A 76 -2.71 7.30 1.91
N PHE A 77 -1.84 7.85 1.05
CA PHE A 77 -2.21 8.55 -0.18
C PHE A 77 -3.12 9.78 0.01
N GLY A 78 -3.26 10.26 1.26
CA GLY A 78 -4.19 11.31 1.64
C GLY A 78 -5.64 10.85 1.76
N TYR A 79 -5.90 9.53 1.74
CA TYR A 79 -7.22 9.02 2.11
C TYR A 79 -7.45 9.23 3.60
N TRP A 80 -8.71 9.48 3.96
CA TRP A 80 -9.11 9.64 5.35
C TRP A 80 -10.09 8.52 5.72
N TYR A 81 -9.88 7.95 6.90
CA TYR A 81 -10.84 7.04 7.50
C TYR A 81 -11.84 7.84 8.33
N CYS A 82 -13.11 7.84 7.88
CA CYS A 82 -14.24 8.27 8.69
C CYS A 82 -14.69 7.11 9.60
N PRO A 83 -14.53 7.19 10.94
CA PRO A 83 -15.12 6.20 11.84
C PRO A 83 -16.66 6.20 11.71
N ASP A 84 -17.27 5.06 12.04
CA ASP A 84 -18.68 4.73 11.73
C ASP A 84 -19.67 5.88 11.92
N GLY A 85 -20.42 6.16 10.86
CA GLY A 85 -21.38 7.26 10.75
C GLY A 85 -21.49 7.87 9.34
N ARG A 86 -21.18 7.11 8.28
CA ARG A 86 -21.33 7.60 6.90
C ARG A 86 -22.80 7.82 6.60
N ASP A 87 -23.18 9.04 6.25
CA ASP A 87 -24.46 9.28 5.61
C ASP A 87 -24.44 8.69 4.19
N ALA A 88 -25.63 8.47 3.61
CA ALA A 88 -25.75 7.88 2.27
C ALA A 88 -25.02 8.69 1.19
N ALA A 89 -24.82 9.99 1.40
CA ALA A 89 -24.08 10.86 0.50
C ALA A 89 -22.56 10.59 0.56
N THR A 90 -22.02 10.34 1.75
CA THR A 90 -20.61 9.99 1.96
C THR A 90 -20.30 8.61 1.39
N GLN A 91 -21.21 7.64 1.52
CA GLN A 91 -21.04 6.31 0.91
C GLN A 91 -20.97 6.39 -0.62
N GLY A 92 -21.81 7.22 -1.25
CA GLY A 92 -21.81 7.39 -2.72
C GLY A 92 -20.48 7.91 -3.27
N GLN A 93 -19.71 8.69 -2.50
CA GLN A 93 -18.41 9.20 -2.94
C GLN A 93 -17.27 8.17 -2.84
N PHE A 94 -17.47 7.06 -2.13
CA PHE A 94 -16.50 5.96 -2.04
C PHE A 94 -16.69 4.89 -3.13
N GLU A 95 -17.87 4.81 -3.75
CA GLU A 95 -18.24 3.76 -4.70
C GLU A 95 -18.07 4.15 -6.18
N ASP A 96 -17.87 5.43 -6.48
CA ASP A 96 -17.61 5.98 -7.82
C ASP A 96 -16.10 6.06 -8.14
#